data_AF-A0A2H6MUC1-F1
#
_entry.id   AF-A0A2H6MUC1-F1
#
_cell.length_a   1.000
_cell.length_b   1.000
_cell.length_c   1.000
_cell.angle_alpha   90.00
_cell.angle_beta   90.00
_cell.angle_gamma   90.00
#
_symmetry.space_group_name_H-M   'P 1'
#
loop_
_entity.id
_entity.type
_entity.pdbx_description
1 polymer ?
#
loop_
_entity_poly.entity_id
_entity_poly.type
_entity_poly.pdbx_seq_one_letter_code
_entity_poly.pdbx_strand_id
1 'polypeptide(L)'
;MEITNHKTGQKCMLNFKPCGLFGKELHKVEGYIQDKSKKKLCALYGKWTECLYSVDLTTFEAYKKNDKKNTEEKKNNKQTGNSDEPDEMPLPECESMCVIPGSVLLWKIAPRPSNSTQMYNFTTFAMMLNELDQEMESVIPKTDCRLRPDVRAMENGEIDTASEEKKRLEEKQRAARKNRSKSEEDWKTWWFHQGPNPHTGGHDWIYSGNYWDRNYFNLPDIY
;
A
#
# COMPACT_ATOMS: atom_id res chain seq x y z
N MET A 1 6.19 8.62 8.29
CA MET A 1 5.10 9.22 7.52
C MET A 1 4.52 10.39 8.31
N GLU A 2 4.29 11.52 7.65
CA GLU A 2 3.64 12.71 8.22
C GLU A 2 2.41 13.04 7.38
N ILE A 3 1.26 13.23 8.02
CA ILE A 3 0.00 13.64 7.38
C ILE A 3 -0.38 14.99 7.97
N THR A 4 -0.53 16.00 7.11
CA THR A 4 -0.87 17.37 7.53
C THR A 4 -2.27 17.73 7.07
N ASN A 5 -3.10 18.22 7.99
CA ASN A 5 -4.33 18.91 7.64
C ASN A 5 -4.02 20.38 7.33
N HIS A 6 -4.04 20.76 6.06
CA HIS A 6 -3.70 22.11 5.62
C HIS A 6 -4.71 23.19 6.06
N LYS A 7 -5.93 22.81 6.49
CA LYS A 7 -6.94 23.75 7.00
C LYS A 7 -6.79 24.01 8.50
N THR A 8 -6.54 22.97 9.30
CA THR A 8 -6.49 23.08 10.77
C THR A 8 -5.07 23.19 11.33
N GLY A 9 -4.06 22.83 10.54
CA GLY A 9 -2.66 22.73 10.97
C GLY A 9 -2.37 21.51 11.86
N GLN A 10 -3.34 20.62 12.07
CA GLN A 10 -3.11 19.37 12.78
C GLN A 10 -2.19 18.45 11.97
N LYS A 11 -1.37 17.70 12.68
CA LYS A 11 -0.44 16.74 12.07
C LYS A 11 -0.59 15.37 12.71
N CYS A 12 -0.60 14.33 11.89
CA CYS A 12 -0.48 12.95 12.33
C CYS A 12 0.91 12.43 11.95
N MET A 13 1.67 12.01 12.96
CA MET A 13 3.01 11.45 12.82
C MET A 13 2.92 9.94 12.97
N LEU A 14 3.22 9.18 11.93
CA LEU A 14 3.24 7.71 11.94
C LEU A 14 4.64 7.19 11.65
N ASN A 15 5.13 6.29 12.50
CA ASN A 15 6.42 5.65 12.39
C ASN A 15 6.25 4.13 12.26
N PHE A 16 6.58 3.63 11.07
CA PHE A 16 6.62 2.20 10.77
C PHE A 16 7.97 1.66 11.21
N LYS A 17 7.95 0.73 12.17
CA LYS A 17 9.17 0.19 12.74
C LYS A 17 9.79 -0.84 11.79
N PRO A 18 11.10 -0.76 11.51
CA PRO A 18 11.78 -1.85 10.82
C PRO A 18 11.77 -3.11 11.70
N CYS A 19 11.86 -4.28 11.08
CA CYS A 19 12.07 -5.51 11.82
C CYS A 19 13.44 -5.44 12.50
N GLY A 20 13.47 -5.31 13.84
CA GLY A 20 14.72 -5.34 14.61
C GLY A 20 15.33 -6.74 14.63
N LEU A 21 16.57 -6.87 15.14
CA LEU A 21 17.36 -8.12 15.21
C LEU A 21 16.63 -9.33 15.84
N PHE A 22 15.58 -9.08 16.64
CA PHE A 22 14.80 -10.13 17.31
C PHE A 22 13.32 -10.13 16.89
N GLY A 23 12.96 -9.45 15.80
CA GLY A 23 11.59 -9.45 15.27
C GLY A 23 10.52 -8.75 16.11
N LYS A 24 10.85 -8.25 17.30
CA LYS A 24 9.86 -7.66 18.24
C LYS A 24 9.06 -6.49 17.69
N GLU A 25 9.64 -5.74 16.74
CA GLU A 25 8.97 -4.60 16.12
C GLU A 25 8.39 -4.95 14.74
N LEU A 26 8.33 -6.22 14.37
CA LEU A 26 7.78 -6.67 13.09
C LEU A 26 6.35 -6.15 12.91
N HIS A 27 6.15 -5.48 11.77
CA HIS A 27 4.91 -4.83 11.35
C HIS A 27 4.40 -3.68 12.25
N LYS A 28 5.13 -3.33 13.30
CA LYS A 28 4.67 -2.35 14.29
C LYS A 28 4.59 -0.95 13.70
N VAL A 29 3.49 -0.27 13.96
CA VAL A 29 3.31 1.16 13.67
C VAL A 29 2.99 1.88 14.98
N GLU A 30 3.70 2.97 15.24
CA GLU A 30 3.44 3.85 16.38
C GLU A 30 3.40 5.30 15.90
N GLY A 31 2.60 6.13 16.56
CA GLY A 31 2.44 7.50 16.15
C GLY A 31 1.65 8.34 17.15
N TYR A 32 1.35 9.56 16.74
CA TYR A 32 0.54 10.48 17.52
C TYR A 32 -0.07 11.54 16.61
N ILE A 33 -1.20 12.10 17.06
CA ILE A 33 -1.78 13.31 16.46
C ILE A 33 -1.39 14.50 17.33
N GLN A 34 -1.00 15.61 16.70
CA GLN A 34 -0.73 16.87 17.37
C GLN A 34 -1.54 18.01 16.76
N ASP A 35 -1.87 19.00 17.58
CA ASP A 35 -2.47 20.25 17.11
C ASP A 35 -1.44 21.20 16.48
N LYS A 36 -1.92 22.35 15.98
CA LYS A 36 -1.07 23.41 15.41
C LYS A 36 -0.02 23.95 16.39
N SER A 37 -0.26 23.83 17.70
CA SER A 37 0.64 24.26 18.77
C SER A 37 1.67 23.17 19.13
N LYS A 38 1.73 22.08 18.35
CA LYS A 38 2.56 20.89 18.59
C LYS A 38 2.21 20.14 19.89
N LYS A 39 1.05 20.40 20.48
CA LYS A 39 0.57 19.63 21.62
C LYS A 39 0.05 18.30 21.09
N LYS A 40 0.63 17.21 21.59
CA LYS A 40 0.15 15.85 21.29
C LYS A 40 -1.24 15.67 21.91
N LEU A 41 -2.17 15.14 21.12
CA LEU A 41 -3.58 14.94 21.50
C LEU A 41 -3.87 13.48 21.85
N CYS A 42 -3.41 12.55 21.01
CA CYS A 42 -3.55 11.12 21.25
C CYS A 42 -2.36 10.34 20.69
N ALA A 43 -2.17 9.14 21.19
CA ALA A 43 -1.25 8.15 20.62
C ALA A 43 -1.99 7.29 19.60
N LEU A 44 -1.25 6.82 18.60
CA LEU A 44 -1.68 5.82 17.63
C LEU A 44 -0.72 4.65 17.73
N TYR A 45 -1.23 3.43 17.75
CA TYR A 45 -0.39 2.25 17.77
C TYR A 45 -1.09 1.08 17.10
N GLY A 46 -0.31 0.18 16.52
CA GLY A 46 -0.85 -0.96 15.83
C GLY A 46 0.19 -1.81 15.13
N LYS A 47 -0.31 -2.68 14.25
CA LYS A 47 0.46 -3.42 13.26
C LYS A 47 -0.22 -3.23 11.93
N TRP A 48 0.51 -2.75 10.93
CA TRP A 48 -0.09 -2.39 9.64
C TRP A 48 -0.66 -3.61 8.88
N THR A 49 -0.31 -4.83 9.29
CA THR A 49 -0.86 -6.09 8.80
C THR A 49 -2.10 -6.57 9.56
N GLU A 50 -2.50 -5.92 10.65
CA GLU A 50 -3.57 -6.41 11.54
C GLU A 50 -4.58 -5.32 11.90
N CYS A 51 -4.15 -4.22 12.52
CA CYS A 51 -5.04 -3.21 13.09
C CYS A 51 -4.33 -1.91 13.48
N LEU A 52 -5.12 -0.87 13.74
CA LEU A 52 -4.70 0.42 14.25
C LEU A 52 -5.66 0.86 15.37
N TYR A 53 -5.09 1.29 16.49
CA TYR A 53 -5.80 1.80 17.66
C TYR A 53 -5.36 3.24 17.98
N SER A 54 -6.21 3.95 18.70
CA SER A 54 -5.86 5.20 19.39
C SER A 54 -6.12 5.09 20.87
N VAL A 55 -5.30 5.77 21.66
CA VAL A 55 -5.44 5.87 23.12
C VAL A 55 -4.91 7.22 23.59
N ASP A 56 -5.30 7.64 24.79
CA ASP A 56 -4.74 8.84 25.39
C ASP A 56 -3.23 8.69 25.61
N LEU A 57 -2.52 9.81 25.56
CA LEU A 57 -1.05 9.82 25.65
C LEU A 57 -0.52 9.35 27.00
N THR A 58 -1.23 9.67 28.08
CA THR A 58 -0.80 9.33 29.44
C THR A 58 -0.81 7.82 29.66
N THR A 59 -1.87 7.14 29.22
CA THR A 59 -2.02 5.69 29.26
C THR A 59 -1.01 5.02 28.33
N PHE A 60 -0.80 5.55 27.13
CA PHE A 60 0.20 5.01 26.20
C PHE A 60 1.62 5.02 26.78
N GLU A 61 2.04 6.16 27.34
CA GLU A 61 3.39 6.29 27.93
C GLU A 61 3.55 5.44 29.20
N ALA A 62 2.51 5.32 30.03
CA ALA A 62 2.51 4.44 31.19
C ALA A 62 2.70 2.97 30.77
N TYR A 63 1.96 2.53 29.75
CA TYR A 63 2.09 1.18 29.19
C TYR A 63 3.51 0.93 28.65
N LYS A 64 4.05 1.87 27.86
CA LYS A 64 5.38 1.75 27.25
C LYS A 64 6.51 1.68 28.29
N LYS A 65 6.39 2.37 29.43
CA LYS A 65 7.35 2.28 30.53
C LYS A 65 7.35 0.91 31.20
N ASN A 66 6.17 0.34 31.42
CA ASN A 66 6.03 -0.99 32.02
C ASN A 66 6.57 -2.08 31.08
N ASP A 67 6.27 -1.97 29.79
CA ASP A 67 6.74 -2.91 28.77
C ASP A 67 8.28 -2.96 28.66
N LYS A 68 8.94 -1.79 28.75
CA LYS A 68 10.41 -1.70 28.81
C LYS A 68 10.99 -2.37 30.04
N LYS A 69 10.44 -2.11 31.24
CA LYS A 69 10.88 -2.75 32.48
C LYS A 69 10.77 -4.27 32.41
N ASN A 70 9.63 -4.77 31.96
CA ASN A 70 9.40 -6.21 31.79
C ASN A 70 10.37 -6.85 30.78
N THR A 71 10.72 -6.11 29.72
CA THR A 71 11.67 -6.59 28.70
C THR A 71 13.10 -6.64 29.21
N GLU A 72 13.52 -5.67 30.02
CA GLU A 72 14.85 -5.64 30.64
C GLU A 72 15.01 -6.75 31.70
N GLU A 73 13.99 -6.98 32.53
CA GLU A 73 13.97 -8.10 33.48
C GLU A 73 14.06 -9.46 32.79
N LYS A 74 13.35 -9.65 31.67
CA LYS A 74 13.43 -10.88 30.86
C LYS A 74 14.80 -11.09 30.19
N LYS A 75 15.52 -10.01 29.84
CA LYS A 75 16.88 -10.11 29.28
C LYS A 75 17.91 -10.55 30.32
N ASN A 76 17.77 -10.12 31.57
CA ASN A 76 18.66 -10.53 32.66
C ASN A 76 18.54 -12.02 33.02
N ASN A 77 17.45 -12.69 32.61
CA ASN A 77 17.23 -14.11 32.87
C ASN A 77 17.60 -15.05 31.71
N LYS A 78 18.06 -14.54 30.55
CA LYS A 78 18.47 -15.34 29.39
C LYS A 78 19.94 -15.06 29.04
N GLN A 79 20.86 -15.59 29.85
CA GLN A 79 22.26 -15.79 29.46
C GLN A 79 22.55 -17.29 29.44
N THR A 80 22.34 -17.94 28.29
CA THR A 80 23.12 -19.11 27.80
C THR A 80 22.55 -19.60 26.47
N GLY A 81 23.40 -19.68 25.43
CA GLY A 81 23.09 -20.37 24.17
C GLY A 81 23.67 -19.68 22.93
N ASN A 82 24.91 -20.03 22.58
CA ASN A 82 25.50 -19.82 21.25
C ASN A 82 24.94 -20.85 20.26
N SER A 83 24.71 -20.44 19.00
CA SER A 83 24.93 -21.29 17.83
C SER A 83 24.92 -20.44 16.55
N ASP A 84 26.05 -20.46 15.85
CA ASP A 84 26.25 -20.01 14.47
C ASP A 84 25.59 -20.99 13.49
N GLU A 85 24.85 -20.50 12.48
CA GLU A 85 24.64 -21.09 11.13
C GLU A 85 23.85 -20.06 10.27
N PRO A 86 24.14 -19.87 8.96
CA PRO A 86 23.50 -18.85 8.14
C PRO A 86 22.37 -19.35 7.20
N ASP A 87 21.51 -18.39 6.83
CA ASP A 87 20.70 -18.29 5.60
C ASP A 87 19.41 -19.12 5.43
N GLU A 88 18.49 -18.98 6.37
CA GLU A 88 17.11 -18.60 6.05
C GLU A 88 16.55 -17.86 7.26
N MET A 89 16.31 -16.55 7.16
CA MET A 89 15.85 -15.77 8.31
C MET A 89 14.42 -16.22 8.64
N PRO A 90 14.18 -16.98 9.73
CA PRO A 90 12.85 -17.47 10.03
C PRO A 90 11.97 -16.24 10.27
N LEU A 91 10.75 -16.23 9.69
CA LEU A 91 9.79 -15.19 10.01
C LEU A 91 9.62 -15.16 11.53
N PRO A 92 9.93 -14.04 12.21
CA PRO A 92 9.75 -13.95 13.65
C PRO A 92 8.28 -14.24 13.98
N GLU A 93 8.02 -15.03 15.02
CA GLU A 93 6.67 -15.27 15.50
C GLU A 93 5.98 -13.92 15.76
N CYS A 94 4.93 -13.65 15.01
CA CYS A 94 4.19 -12.41 15.10
C CYS A 94 3.29 -12.47 16.35
N GLU A 95 3.85 -12.16 17.53
CA GLU A 95 3.08 -12.10 18.78
C GLU A 95 1.89 -11.16 18.61
N SER A 96 0.66 -11.66 18.77
CA SER A 96 -0.55 -10.84 18.71
C SER A 96 -0.43 -9.65 19.66
N MET A 97 -0.67 -8.43 19.17
CA MET A 97 -0.55 -7.24 20.01
C MET A 97 -1.52 -7.29 21.20
N CYS A 98 -1.03 -6.94 22.38
CA CYS A 98 -1.88 -6.65 23.53
C CYS A 98 -2.56 -5.29 23.33
N VAL A 99 -3.89 -5.26 23.46
CA VAL A 99 -4.67 -4.02 23.38
C VAL A 99 -4.57 -3.30 24.72
N ILE A 100 -4.10 -2.05 24.70
CA ILE A 100 -4.01 -1.22 25.90
C ILE A 100 -5.44 -0.90 26.38
N PRO A 101 -5.80 -1.15 27.65
CA PRO A 101 -7.11 -0.80 28.17
C PRO A 101 -7.47 0.67 27.94
N GLY A 102 -8.71 0.94 27.54
CA GLY A 102 -9.17 2.30 27.18
C GLY A 102 -8.87 2.71 25.74
N SER A 103 -8.27 1.83 24.93
CA SER A 103 -8.03 2.10 23.52
C SER A 103 -9.30 2.05 22.68
N VAL A 104 -9.32 2.87 21.63
CA VAL A 104 -10.36 2.93 20.60
C VAL A 104 -9.84 2.26 19.33
N LEU A 105 -10.57 1.28 18.81
CA LEU A 105 -10.26 0.65 17.53
C LEU A 105 -10.55 1.64 16.38
N LEU A 106 -9.54 1.92 15.55
CA LEU A 106 -9.70 2.77 14.36
C LEU A 106 -9.86 1.96 13.08
N TRP A 107 -9.08 0.90 12.94
CA TRP A 107 -9.05 0.05 11.76
C TRP A 107 -8.62 -1.36 12.10
N LYS A 108 -9.18 -2.34 11.40
CA LYS A 108 -8.77 -3.75 11.46
C LYS A 108 -8.79 -4.32 10.04
N ILE A 109 -7.80 -5.15 9.72
CA ILE A 109 -7.70 -5.81 8.42
C ILE A 109 -8.87 -6.79 8.23
N ALA A 110 -9.39 -6.86 7.00
CA ALA A 110 -10.33 -7.90 6.62
C ALA A 110 -9.59 -9.25 6.53
N PRO A 111 -10.19 -10.36 7.01
CA PRO A 111 -9.58 -11.67 6.86
C PRO A 111 -9.43 -12.01 5.37
N ARG A 112 -8.33 -12.67 5.02
CA ARG A 112 -8.16 -13.19 3.65
C ARG A 112 -9.16 -14.32 3.39
N PRO A 113 -9.68 -14.43 2.16
CA PRO A 113 -10.57 -15.53 1.81
C PRO A 113 -9.82 -16.87 1.86
N SER A 114 -10.54 -17.98 2.02
CA SER A 114 -9.96 -19.31 2.20
C SER A 114 -9.09 -19.77 1.01
N ASN A 115 -9.43 -19.32 -0.20
CA ASN A 115 -8.70 -19.60 -1.44
C ASN A 115 -7.54 -18.63 -1.71
N SER A 116 -7.25 -17.67 -0.81
CA SER A 116 -6.23 -16.63 -1.02
C SER A 116 -4.86 -17.22 -1.35
N THR A 117 -4.42 -18.26 -0.65
CA THR A 117 -3.10 -18.89 -0.85
C THR A 117 -2.93 -19.52 -2.22
N GLN A 118 -4.03 -19.96 -2.85
CA GLN A 118 -4.06 -20.51 -4.19
C GLN A 118 -4.14 -19.41 -5.26
N MET A 119 -4.61 -18.22 -4.88
CA MET A 119 -4.87 -17.09 -5.76
C MET A 119 -3.94 -15.92 -5.42
N TYR A 120 -2.62 -16.17 -5.51
CA TYR A 120 -1.56 -15.16 -5.34
C TYR A 120 -1.60 -14.38 -4.02
N ASN A 121 -2.17 -14.96 -2.95
CA ASN A 121 -2.39 -14.31 -1.66
C ASN A 121 -3.27 -13.04 -1.72
N PHE A 122 -4.14 -12.96 -2.72
CA PHE A 122 -5.04 -11.82 -2.89
C PHE A 122 -6.05 -11.70 -1.75
N THR A 123 -6.39 -10.45 -1.43
CA THR A 123 -7.59 -10.12 -0.65
C THR A 123 -8.82 -10.28 -1.52
N THR A 124 -10.00 -10.39 -0.91
CA THR A 124 -11.27 -10.36 -1.66
C THR A 124 -11.38 -9.12 -2.54
N PHE A 125 -10.95 -7.96 -2.02
CA PHE A 125 -10.91 -6.72 -2.80
C PHE A 125 -10.03 -6.83 -4.05
N ALA A 126 -8.83 -7.40 -3.92
CA ALA A 126 -7.92 -7.56 -5.06
C ALA A 126 -8.47 -8.52 -6.12
N MET A 127 -9.17 -9.59 -5.72
CA MET A 127 -9.84 -10.51 -6.65
C MET A 127 -10.90 -9.83 -7.52
N MET A 128 -11.54 -8.77 -7.01
CA MET A 128 -12.57 -8.02 -7.75
C MET A 128 -12.00 -6.97 -8.71
N LEU A 129 -10.71 -6.64 -8.64
CA LEU A 129 -10.15 -5.52 -9.41
C LEU A 129 -10.18 -5.75 -10.92
N ASN A 130 -10.00 -7.00 -11.36
CA ASN A 130 -9.87 -7.37 -12.77
C ASN A 130 -11.08 -8.12 -13.33
N GLU A 131 -12.15 -8.25 -12.54
CA GLU A 131 -13.45 -8.72 -13.02
C GLU A 131 -13.94 -7.81 -14.16
N LEU A 132 -14.40 -8.44 -15.24
CA LEU A 132 -14.92 -7.78 -16.42
C LEU A 132 -16.22 -8.47 -16.82
N ASP A 133 -17.32 -7.73 -16.74
CA ASP A 133 -18.60 -8.15 -17.27
C ASP A 133 -18.90 -7.45 -18.61
N GLN A 134 -19.94 -7.93 -19.30
CA GLN A 134 -20.32 -7.45 -20.63
C GLN A 134 -20.86 -6.01 -20.62
N GLU A 135 -21.48 -5.58 -19.51
CA GLU A 135 -21.99 -4.22 -19.36
C GLU A 135 -20.84 -3.22 -19.19
N MET A 136 -19.83 -3.60 -18.38
CA MET A 136 -18.59 -2.86 -18.17
C MET A 136 -17.82 -2.67 -19.47
N GLU A 137 -17.69 -3.73 -20.28
CA GLU A 137 -16.99 -3.66 -21.57
C GLU A 137 -17.57 -2.56 -22.49
N SER A 138 -18.88 -2.33 -22.42
CA SER A 138 -19.56 -1.29 -23.22
C SER A 138 -19.28 0.15 -22.76
N VAL A 139 -18.79 0.35 -21.53
CA VAL A 139 -18.63 1.69 -20.91
C VAL A 139 -17.19 2.05 -20.53
N ILE A 140 -16.27 1.10 -20.43
CA ILE A 140 -14.86 1.37 -20.11
C ILE A 140 -14.09 1.80 -21.36
N PRO A 141 -13.04 2.63 -21.24
CA PRO A 141 -12.21 2.95 -22.39
C PRO A 141 -11.42 1.73 -22.84
N LYS A 142 -11.07 1.66 -24.13
CA LYS A 142 -10.20 0.61 -24.69
C LYS A 142 -8.81 0.49 -24.05
N THR A 143 -8.43 1.44 -23.20
CA THR A 143 -7.17 1.49 -22.44
C THR A 143 -7.32 0.97 -21.00
N ASP A 144 -8.51 0.54 -20.58
CA ASP A 144 -8.72 -0.05 -19.26
C ASP A 144 -7.99 -1.40 -19.16
N CYS A 145 -7.27 -1.62 -18.06
CA CYS A 145 -6.41 -2.79 -17.94
C CYS A 145 -7.15 -4.12 -17.85
N ARG A 146 -8.47 -4.11 -17.61
CA ARG A 146 -9.29 -5.33 -17.72
C ARG A 146 -9.32 -5.95 -19.11
N LEU A 147 -9.06 -5.12 -20.12
CA LEU A 147 -8.99 -5.52 -21.54
C LEU A 147 -7.57 -5.94 -21.94
N ARG A 148 -6.61 -5.93 -21.01
CA ARG A 148 -5.22 -6.26 -21.31
C ARG A 148 -5.04 -7.78 -21.47
N PRO A 149 -4.68 -8.28 -22.66
CA PRO A 149 -4.81 -9.71 -22.99
C PRO A 149 -3.83 -10.61 -22.24
N ASP A 150 -2.60 -10.17 -21.97
CA ASP A 150 -1.61 -10.94 -21.21
C ASP A 150 -2.05 -11.21 -19.76
N VAL A 151 -2.62 -10.21 -19.10
CA VAL A 151 -3.17 -10.33 -17.73
C VAL A 151 -4.39 -11.24 -17.71
N ARG A 152 -5.29 -11.12 -18.69
CA ARG A 152 -6.48 -11.99 -18.79
C ARG A 152 -6.11 -13.45 -19.02
N ALA A 153 -5.18 -13.72 -19.95
CA ALA A 153 -4.68 -15.06 -20.20
C ALA A 153 -4.05 -15.67 -18.95
N MET A 154 -3.22 -14.90 -18.22
CA MET A 154 -2.59 -15.36 -16.98
C MET A 154 -3.64 -15.69 -15.90
N GLU A 155 -4.65 -14.84 -15.75
CA GLU A 155 -5.76 -15.05 -14.79
C GLU A 155 -6.57 -16.32 -15.10
N ASN A 156 -6.75 -16.64 -16.38
CA ASN A 156 -7.39 -17.88 -16.84
C ASN A 156 -6.48 -19.12 -16.77
N GLY A 157 -5.21 -18.97 -16.36
CA GLY A 157 -4.24 -20.06 -16.29
C GLY A 157 -3.54 -20.39 -17.61
N GLU A 158 -3.73 -19.58 -18.66
CA GLU A 158 -3.13 -19.74 -19.99
C GLU A 158 -1.74 -19.09 -20.04
N ILE A 159 -0.75 -19.74 -19.41
CA ILE A 159 0.59 -19.15 -19.17
C ILE A 159 1.39 -18.88 -20.46
N ASP A 160 1.29 -19.77 -21.44
CA ASP A 160 2.00 -19.61 -22.72
C ASP A 160 1.45 -18.42 -23.51
N THR A 161 0.12 -18.34 -23.65
CA THR A 161 -0.59 -17.21 -24.28
C THR A 161 -0.29 -15.89 -23.57
N ALA A 162 -0.30 -15.88 -22.23
CA ALA A 162 0.07 -14.70 -21.46
C ALA A 162 1.49 -14.21 -21.77
N SER A 163 2.44 -15.13 -21.91
CA SER A 163 3.84 -14.82 -22.20
C SER A 163 4.01 -14.26 -23.62
N GLU A 164 3.32 -14.83 -24.61
CA GLU A 164 3.31 -14.35 -25.99
C GLU A 164 2.69 -12.96 -26.11
N GLU A 165 1.51 -12.76 -25.52
CA GLU A 165 0.81 -11.47 -25.54
C GLU A 165 1.60 -10.40 -24.80
N LYS A 166 2.24 -10.73 -23.67
CA LYS A 166 3.12 -9.80 -22.95
C LYS A 166 4.25 -9.31 -23.85
N LYS A 167 4.91 -10.23 -24.56
CA LYS A 167 5.98 -9.89 -25.50
C LYS A 167 5.47 -8.99 -26.62
N ARG A 168 4.32 -9.32 -27.21
CA ARG A 168 3.68 -8.54 -28.28
C ARG A 168 3.36 -7.11 -27.82
N LEU A 169 2.77 -6.94 -26.64
CA LEU A 169 2.42 -5.63 -26.06
C LEU A 169 3.65 -4.77 -25.79
N GLU A 170 4.70 -5.35 -25.17
CA GLU A 170 5.92 -4.61 -24.88
C GLU A 170 6.67 -4.22 -26.18
N GLU A 171 6.68 -5.08 -27.19
CA GLU A 171 7.25 -4.77 -28.51
C GLU A 171 6.46 -3.67 -29.22
N LYS A 172 5.12 -3.71 -29.19
CA LYS A 172 4.23 -2.64 -29.69
C LYS A 172 4.54 -1.31 -29.00
N GLN A 173 4.67 -1.30 -27.67
CA GLN A 173 5.00 -0.10 -26.90
C GLN A 173 6.40 0.43 -27.24
N ARG A 174 7.41 -0.44 -27.37
CA ARG A 174 8.78 -0.07 -27.76
C ARG A 174 8.82 0.53 -29.17
N ALA A 175 8.09 -0.06 -30.12
CA ALA A 175 7.98 0.44 -31.49
C ALA A 175 7.28 1.80 -31.53
N ALA A 176 6.17 1.98 -30.81
CA ALA A 176 5.45 3.26 -30.71
C ALA A 176 6.35 4.36 -30.12
N ARG A 177 7.13 4.05 -29.08
CA ARG A 177 8.11 4.98 -28.51
C ARG A 177 9.21 5.36 -29.51
N LYS A 178 9.75 4.40 -30.28
CA LYS A 178 10.77 4.63 -31.30
C LYS A 178 10.24 5.46 -32.48
N ASN A 179 8.98 5.28 -32.85
CA ASN A 179 8.33 6.09 -33.89
C ASN A 179 8.10 7.52 -33.38
N ARG A 180 7.63 7.69 -32.15
CA ARG A 180 7.49 9.01 -31.51
C ARG A 180 8.80 9.73 -31.24
N SER A 181 9.95 9.05 -31.16
CA SER A 181 11.24 9.74 -31.10
C SER A 181 11.73 10.23 -32.47
N LYS A 182 11.12 9.75 -33.56
CA LYS A 182 11.45 10.15 -34.93
C LYS A 182 10.53 11.23 -35.46
N SER A 183 9.24 11.18 -35.12
CA SER A 183 8.34 12.33 -35.24
C SER A 183 8.64 13.27 -34.07
N GLU A 184 8.69 14.58 -34.26
CA GLU A 184 8.86 15.54 -33.15
C GLU A 184 7.59 15.68 -32.27
N GLU A 185 6.83 14.59 -32.12
CA GLU A 185 5.57 14.55 -31.38
C GLU A 185 5.79 14.09 -29.95
N ASP A 186 5.55 14.98 -29.00
CA ASP A 186 5.58 14.66 -27.57
C ASP A 186 4.41 13.77 -27.15
N TRP A 187 4.66 12.86 -26.21
CA TRP A 187 3.59 12.06 -25.62
C TRP A 187 2.69 12.93 -24.74
N LYS A 188 1.42 13.02 -25.12
CA LYS A 188 0.39 13.67 -24.31
C LYS A 188 -0.30 12.66 -23.40
N THR A 189 -0.51 13.01 -22.14
CA THR A 189 -1.38 12.25 -21.23
C THR A 189 -2.83 12.72 -21.37
N TRP A 190 -3.80 11.80 -21.30
CA TRP A 190 -5.21 12.11 -21.54
C TRP A 190 -5.94 12.62 -20.30
N TRP A 191 -5.76 11.94 -19.16
CA TRP A 191 -6.59 12.15 -17.97
C TRP A 191 -5.92 12.98 -16.88
N PHE A 192 -4.63 13.25 -17.02
CA PHE A 192 -3.84 13.98 -16.03
C PHE A 192 -2.89 14.94 -16.74
N HIS A 193 -2.56 16.04 -16.09
CA HIS A 193 -1.53 16.98 -16.52
C HIS A 193 -0.56 17.26 -15.37
N GLN A 194 0.68 17.63 -15.69
CA GLN A 194 1.64 18.04 -14.68
C GLN A 194 1.29 19.42 -14.16
N GLY A 195 1.32 19.59 -12.84
CA GLY A 195 1.05 20.87 -12.19
C GLY A 195 1.55 20.89 -10.75
N PRO A 196 1.62 22.08 -10.12
CA PRO A 196 1.97 22.17 -8.70
C PRO A 196 0.83 21.66 -7.83
N ASN A 197 1.14 20.80 -6.86
CA ASN A 197 0.19 20.40 -5.84
C ASN A 197 -0.33 21.65 -5.10
N PRO A 198 -1.66 21.85 -4.98
CA PRO A 198 -2.23 23.09 -4.45
C PRO A 198 -1.93 23.34 -2.96
N HIS A 199 -1.45 22.32 -2.23
CA HIS A 199 -1.18 22.40 -0.80
C HIS A 199 0.30 22.41 -0.44
N THR A 200 1.15 21.75 -1.24
CA THR A 200 2.60 21.64 -0.98
C THR A 200 3.46 22.40 -1.98
N GLY A 201 2.92 22.79 -3.13
CA GLY A 201 3.66 23.41 -4.23
C GLY A 201 4.61 22.47 -4.98
N GLY A 202 4.71 21.19 -4.58
CA GLY A 202 5.54 20.19 -5.25
C GLY A 202 4.99 19.77 -6.62
N HIS A 203 5.83 19.20 -7.48
CA HIS A 203 5.37 18.63 -8.76
C HIS A 203 4.41 17.46 -8.54
N ASP A 204 3.28 17.48 -9.25
CA ASP A 204 2.22 16.48 -9.14
C ASP A 204 1.53 16.22 -10.49
N TRP A 205 0.72 15.17 -10.55
CA TRP A 205 -0.15 14.85 -11.68
C TRP A 205 -1.61 15.12 -11.31
N ILE A 206 -2.19 16.18 -11.86
CA ILE A 206 -3.53 16.66 -11.52
C ILE A 206 -4.54 16.09 -12.53
N TYR A 207 -5.64 15.53 -12.03
CA TYR A 207 -6.73 15.03 -12.86
C TYR A 207 -7.34 16.16 -13.69
N SER A 208 -7.42 15.95 -15.01
CA SER A 208 -7.87 16.95 -15.98
C SER A 208 -9.39 17.01 -16.17
N GLY A 209 -10.16 16.10 -15.54
CA GLY A 209 -11.59 15.98 -15.79
C GLY A 209 -11.94 15.00 -16.92
N ASN A 210 -13.23 14.93 -17.25
CA ASN A 210 -13.82 14.30 -18.43
C ASN A 210 -13.69 12.78 -18.60
N TYR A 211 -12.87 12.09 -17.79
CA TYR A 211 -12.77 10.62 -17.86
C TYR A 211 -14.12 9.93 -17.63
N TRP A 212 -14.89 10.48 -16.69
CA TRP A 212 -16.19 9.93 -16.27
C TRP A 212 -17.35 10.31 -17.21
N ASP A 213 -17.13 11.23 -18.16
CA ASP A 213 -18.16 11.62 -19.14
C ASP A 213 -18.33 10.56 -20.25
N ARG A 214 -17.44 9.56 -20.29
CA ARG A 214 -17.44 8.42 -21.23
C ARG A 214 -17.35 8.77 -22.72
N ASN A 215 -17.07 10.03 -23.05
CA ASN A 215 -16.83 10.49 -24.41
C ASN A 215 -15.40 10.19 -24.85
N TYR A 216 -15.09 8.91 -25.05
CA TYR A 216 -13.76 8.42 -25.39
C TYR A 216 -13.41 8.64 -26.86
N PHE A 217 -12.81 9.78 -27.17
CA PHE A 217 -12.33 10.11 -28.52
C PHE A 217 -10.80 10.02 -28.62
N ASN A 218 -10.32 9.40 -29.72
CA ASN A 218 -8.89 9.31 -30.08
C ASN A 218 -7.98 8.84 -28.93
N LEU A 219 -8.41 7.83 -28.18
CA LEU A 219 -7.59 7.20 -27.15
C LEU A 219 -6.46 6.38 -27.79
N PRO A 220 -5.32 6.22 -27.10
CA PRO A 220 -4.20 5.46 -27.62
C PRO A 220 -4.59 3.99 -27.80
N ASP A 221 -4.09 3.38 -28.87
CA ASP A 221 -4.23 1.94 -29.12
C ASP A 221 -3.01 1.21 -28.54
N ILE A 222 -3.20 0.57 -27.38
CA ILE A 222 -2.11 0.02 -26.57
C ILE A 222 -2.18 -1.50 -26.38
N TYR A 223 -3.27 -2.14 -26.81
CA TYR A 223 -3.42 -3.59 -26.78
C TYR A 223 -3.27 -4.20 -28.17
#